data_AF-A0AAD6A6M8-F1
#
_entry.id   AF-A0AAD6A6M8-F1
#
_cell.length_a   1.000
_cell.length_b   1.000
_cell.length_c   1.000
_cell.angle_alpha   90.00
_cell.angle_beta   90.00
_cell.angle_gamma   90.00
#
_symmetry.space_group_name_H-M   'P 1'
#
loop_
_entity.id
_entity.type
_entity.pdbx_description
1 polymer ?
#
loop_
_entity_poly.entity_id
_entity_poly.type
_entity_poly.pdbx_seq_one_letter_code
_entity_poly.pdbx_strand_id
1 'polypeptide(L)'
;MSPCSEAGKPCNPCLDAAKSCNLNETCKRLRSAYNSICSKATPPQSTLANQEPCSRKRCQKALRQFFERVSWELSYPLLFCSCSDQACAERRRRTIVPSCSHQERTKPSCLELRANCRSDALCR
;
A
#
# COMPACT_ATOMS: atom_id res chain seq x y z
N MET A 1 9.74 -14.17 -17.71
CA MET A 1 9.50 -15.36 -16.86
C MET A 1 8.16 -15.18 -16.18
N SER A 2 7.13 -15.91 -16.61
CA SER A 2 5.78 -15.79 -16.06
C SER A 2 5.64 -16.74 -14.85
N PRO A 3 5.35 -16.24 -13.64
CA PRO A 3 5.43 -17.04 -12.40
C PRO A 3 4.29 -18.04 -12.20
N CYS A 4 3.40 -18.23 -13.18
CA CYS A 4 2.28 -19.15 -13.08
C CYS A 4 2.65 -20.53 -13.63
N SER A 5 3.31 -21.36 -12.81
CA SER A 5 3.61 -22.76 -13.12
C SER A 5 3.00 -23.66 -12.06
N GLU A 6 1.67 -23.73 -11.98
CA GLU A 6 0.98 -24.87 -11.36
C GLU A 6 -0.30 -25.17 -12.15
N ALA A 7 -0.38 -26.39 -12.69
CA ALA A 7 -1.55 -26.87 -13.41
C ALA A 7 -2.75 -26.98 -12.44
N GLY A 8 -3.86 -26.30 -12.76
CA GLY A 8 -5.14 -26.45 -12.05
C GLY A 8 -5.48 -25.37 -11.01
N LYS A 9 -4.62 -24.37 -10.76
CA LYS A 9 -4.96 -23.22 -9.90
C LYS A 9 -5.20 -21.95 -10.73
N PRO A 10 -6.21 -21.12 -10.38
CA PRO A 10 -6.36 -19.80 -11.00
C PRO A 10 -5.11 -18.96 -10.74
N CYS A 11 -4.38 -18.64 -11.80
CA CYS A 11 -3.16 -17.82 -11.79
C CYS A 11 -3.49 -16.39 -11.33
N ASN A 12 -2.92 -15.96 -10.20
CA ASN A 12 -3.04 -14.59 -9.70
C ASN A 12 -1.65 -14.05 -9.33
N PRO A 13 -0.99 -13.32 -10.26
CA PRO A 13 0.37 -12.83 -10.04
C PRO A 13 0.52 -11.96 -8.78
N CYS A 14 -0.52 -11.23 -8.37
CA CYS A 14 -0.51 -10.44 -7.14
C CYS A 14 -0.58 -11.32 -5.87
N LEU A 15 -1.28 -12.45 -5.94
CA LEU A 15 -1.28 -13.44 -4.86
C LEU A 15 0.10 -14.11 -4.74
N ASP A 16 0.73 -14.46 -5.86
CA ASP A 16 2.05 -15.09 -5.84
C ASP A 16 3.13 -14.11 -5.37
N ALA A 17 3.10 -12.85 -5.79
CA ALA A 17 3.93 -11.79 -5.23
C ALA A 17 3.73 -11.66 -3.70
N ALA A 18 2.48 -11.75 -3.24
CA ALA A 18 2.18 -11.72 -1.81
C ALA A 18 2.75 -12.93 -1.07
N LYS A 19 2.73 -14.13 -1.66
CA LYS A 19 3.37 -15.32 -1.08
C LYS A 19 4.89 -15.15 -1.02
N SER A 20 5.54 -14.71 -2.09
CA SER A 20 6.99 -14.48 -2.12
C SER A 20 7.44 -13.48 -1.06
N CYS A 21 6.71 -12.37 -0.89
CA CYS A 21 6.97 -11.44 0.21
C CYS A 21 6.79 -12.09 1.59
N ASN A 22 5.79 -12.96 1.77
CA ASN A 22 5.54 -13.63 3.04
C ASN A 22 6.61 -14.69 3.39
N LEU A 23 7.35 -15.21 2.40
CA LEU A 23 8.48 -16.13 2.61
C LEU A 23 9.77 -15.39 2.99
N ASN A 24 9.85 -14.07 2.77
CA ASN A 24 10.98 -13.24 3.18
C ASN A 24 10.67 -12.51 4.49
N GLU A 25 11.44 -12.80 5.54
CA GLU A 25 11.17 -12.25 6.89
C GLU A 25 11.17 -10.71 6.94
N THR A 26 12.05 -10.05 6.18
CA THR A 26 12.08 -8.59 6.12
C THR A 26 10.83 -8.02 5.45
N CYS A 27 10.44 -8.59 4.30
CA CYS A 27 9.24 -8.18 3.57
C CYS A 27 7.98 -8.42 4.40
N LYS A 28 7.80 -9.64 4.94
CA LYS A 28 6.71 -10.01 5.83
C LYS A 28 6.59 -9.07 7.03
N ARG A 29 7.68 -8.81 7.75
CA ARG A 29 7.69 -7.95 8.94
C ARG A 29 7.30 -6.51 8.60
N LEU A 30 7.92 -5.91 7.58
CA LEU A 30 7.63 -4.53 7.19
C LEU A 30 6.23 -4.40 6.59
N ARG A 31 5.76 -5.42 5.87
CA ARG A 31 4.39 -5.47 5.34
C ARG A 31 3.35 -5.49 6.44
N SER A 32 3.53 -6.35 7.44
CA SER A 32 2.67 -6.40 8.61
C SER A 32 2.71 -5.09 9.40
N ALA A 33 3.88 -4.46 9.51
CA ALA A 33 4.03 -3.18 10.20
C ALA A 33 3.20 -2.06 9.55
N TYR A 34 3.35 -1.81 8.24
CA TYR A 34 2.56 -0.74 7.60
C TYR A 34 1.06 -1.09 7.60
N ASN A 35 0.68 -2.34 7.37
CA ASN A 35 -0.73 -2.76 7.43
C ASN A 35 -1.34 -2.49 8.81
N SER A 36 -0.62 -2.80 9.89
CA SER A 36 -1.10 -2.54 11.24
C SER A 36 -1.26 -1.04 11.54
N ILE A 37 -0.42 -0.17 10.96
CA ILE A 37 -0.48 1.28 11.15
C ILE A 37 -1.61 1.89 10.31
N CYS A 38 -1.75 1.45 9.07
CA CYS A 38 -2.73 1.99 8.12
C CYS A 38 -4.15 1.48 8.37
N SER A 39 -4.32 0.31 8.99
CA SER A 39 -5.63 -0.28 9.31
C SER A 39 -6.13 0.05 10.71
N LYS A 40 -5.27 0.56 11.60
CA LYS A 40 -5.69 1.01 12.94
C LYS A 40 -6.50 2.30 12.83
N ALA A 41 -7.79 2.21 13.13
CA ALA A 41 -8.56 3.38 13.52
C ALA A 41 -7.85 4.07 14.68
N THR A 42 -7.64 5.38 14.57
CA THR A 42 -7.14 6.18 15.68
C THR A 42 -8.05 5.96 16.88
N PRO A 43 -7.52 5.69 18.10
CA PRO A 43 -8.36 5.52 19.29
C PRO A 43 -9.30 6.72 19.44
N PRO A 44 -10.55 6.52 19.90
CA PRO A 44 -11.49 7.61 20.08
C PRO A 44 -11.01 8.48 21.26
N GLN A 45 -10.16 9.46 20.99
CA GLN A 45 -9.70 10.43 22.00
C GLN A 45 -10.43 11.77 21.93
N SER A 46 -11.42 11.96 21.06
CA SER A 46 -12.20 13.21 21.09
C SER A 46 -13.57 13.08 20.46
N THR A 47 -14.55 13.65 21.15
CA THR A 47 -15.97 13.83 20.79
C THR A 47 -16.21 14.72 19.56
N LEU A 48 -15.25 14.85 18.64
CA LEU A 48 -15.38 15.66 17.43
C LEU A 48 -15.83 14.82 16.23
N ALA A 49 -16.87 15.28 15.53
CA ALA A 49 -17.47 14.70 14.32
C ALA A 49 -16.54 14.60 13.09
N ASN A 50 -15.23 14.78 13.25
CA ASN A 50 -14.21 14.87 12.20
C ASN A 50 -13.04 13.90 12.38
N GLN A 51 -13.25 12.74 13.01
CA GLN A 51 -12.20 11.73 13.15
C GLN A 51 -11.77 11.19 11.77
N GLU A 52 -10.46 11.29 11.48
CA GLU A 52 -9.85 10.59 10.35
C GLU A 52 -9.82 9.08 10.64
N PRO A 53 -10.08 8.23 9.63
CA PRO A 53 -10.17 6.78 9.81
C PRO A 53 -8.83 6.12 10.18
N CYS A 54 -7.72 6.85 10.06
CA CYS A 54 -6.37 6.41 10.42
C CYS A 54 -5.44 7.62 10.56
N SER A 55 -4.23 7.41 11.11
CA SER A 55 -3.16 8.43 11.04
C SER A 55 -2.46 8.37 9.67
N ARG A 56 -2.95 9.14 8.69
CA ARG A 56 -2.41 9.18 7.31
C ARG A 56 -0.90 9.44 7.27
N LYS A 57 -0.40 10.41 8.04
CA LYS A 57 1.03 10.74 8.12
C LYS A 57 1.89 9.55 8.60
N ARG A 58 1.42 8.81 9.61
CA ARG A 58 2.12 7.61 10.11
C ARG A 58 2.07 6.47 9.10
N CYS A 59 0.92 6.26 8.46
CA CYS A 59 0.76 5.26 7.41
C CYS A 59 1.71 5.52 6.23
N GLN A 60 1.73 6.76 5.70
CA GLN A 60 2.63 7.12 4.61
C GLN A 60 4.11 6.98 5.00
N LYS A 61 4.49 7.31 6.24
CA LYS A 61 5.86 7.05 6.74
C LYS A 61 6.20 5.55 6.74
N ALA A 62 5.29 4.70 7.21
CA ALA A 62 5.50 3.25 7.23
C ALA A 62 5.57 2.65 5.81
N LEU A 63 4.75 3.14 4.88
CA LEU A 63 4.81 2.77 3.46
C LEU A 63 6.15 3.15 2.83
N ARG A 64 6.65 4.38 3.08
CA ARG A 64 8.00 4.78 2.61
C ARG A 64 9.08 3.84 3.14
N GLN A 65 9.06 3.54 4.44
CA GLN A 65 10.00 2.58 5.04
C GLN A 65 9.91 1.18 4.44
N PHE A 66 8.72 0.72 4.04
CA PHE A 66 8.56 -0.55 3.35
C PHE A 66 9.26 -0.54 1.99
N PHE A 67 8.99 0.46 1.15
CA PHE A 67 9.58 0.54 -0.20
C PHE A 67 11.07 0.89 -0.22
N GLU A 68 11.57 1.55 0.82
CA GLU A 68 13.00 1.84 0.99
C GLU A 68 13.80 0.61 1.42
N ARG A 69 13.22 -0.24 2.28
CA ARG A 69 13.95 -1.34 2.94
C ARG A 69 13.71 -2.72 2.35
N VAL A 70 12.63 -2.92 1.59
CA VAL A 70 12.34 -4.17 0.89
C VAL A 70 12.91 -4.11 -0.52
N SER A 71 13.64 -5.14 -0.92
CA SER A 71 14.18 -5.27 -2.29
C SER A 71 13.08 -5.05 -3.34
N TRP A 72 13.44 -4.35 -4.42
CA TRP A 72 12.55 -4.10 -5.55
C TRP A 72 12.00 -5.40 -6.15
N GLU A 73 12.77 -6.49 -6.11
CA GLU A 73 12.37 -7.84 -6.57
C GLU A 73 11.15 -8.39 -5.83
N LEU A 74 10.91 -7.94 -4.59
CA LEU A 74 9.75 -8.33 -3.78
C LEU A 74 8.69 -7.24 -3.74
N SER A 75 9.07 -5.97 -3.72
CA SER A 75 8.13 -4.85 -3.59
C SER A 75 7.43 -4.49 -4.90
N TYR A 76 8.11 -4.57 -6.05
CA TYR A 76 7.53 -4.20 -7.33
C TYR A 76 6.47 -5.20 -7.80
N PRO A 77 6.64 -6.52 -7.67
CA PRO A 77 5.57 -7.47 -8.00
C PRO A 77 4.28 -7.26 -7.19
N LEU A 78 4.35 -6.70 -5.98
CA LEU A 78 3.15 -6.36 -5.19
C LEU A 78 2.38 -5.16 -5.74
N LEU A 79 3.07 -4.22 -6.39
CA LEU A 79 2.50 -2.99 -6.94
C LEU A 79 2.09 -3.15 -8.41
N PHE A 80 2.88 -3.88 -9.19
CA PHE A 80 2.82 -3.88 -10.65
C PHE A 80 2.50 -5.26 -11.25
N CYS A 81 2.08 -6.24 -10.44
CA CYS A 81 1.54 -7.50 -10.93
C CYS A 81 0.45 -7.25 -11.99
N SER A 82 0.49 -8.02 -13.09
CA SER A 82 -0.57 -8.03 -14.10
C SER A 82 -1.79 -8.77 -13.57
N CYS A 83 -2.99 -8.33 -13.97
CA CYS A 83 -4.26 -8.92 -13.56
C CYS A 83 -5.18 -9.14 -14.75
N SER A 84 -5.86 -10.28 -14.76
CA SER A 84 -6.89 -10.65 -15.73
C SER A 84 -8.32 -10.49 -15.19
N ASP A 85 -8.49 -10.37 -13.87
CA ASP A 85 -9.79 -10.26 -13.22
C ASP A 85 -9.85 -9.12 -12.17
N GLN A 86 -11.07 -8.81 -11.75
CA GLN A 86 -11.34 -7.75 -10.78
C GLN A 86 -10.78 -8.07 -9.38
N ALA A 87 -10.74 -9.35 -9.01
CA ALA A 87 -10.25 -9.77 -7.69
C ALA A 87 -8.73 -9.52 -7.54
N CYS A 88 -7.96 -9.83 -8.58
CA CYS A 88 -6.54 -9.50 -8.69
C CYS A 88 -6.33 -7.99 -8.72
N ALA A 89 -7.11 -7.25 -9.52
CA ALA A 89 -7.00 -5.80 -9.62
C ALA A 89 -7.27 -5.12 -8.26
N GLU A 90 -8.26 -5.60 -7.50
CA GLU A 90 -8.56 -5.10 -6.17
C GLU A 90 -7.46 -5.47 -5.16
N ARG A 91 -6.89 -6.68 -5.26
CA ARG A 91 -5.73 -7.07 -4.45
C ARG A 91 -4.54 -6.12 -4.68
N ARG A 92 -4.23 -5.80 -5.94
CA ARG A 92 -3.19 -4.84 -6.32
C ARG A 92 -3.49 -3.44 -5.77
N ARG A 93 -4.74 -2.97 -5.93
CA ARG A 93 -5.18 -1.66 -5.42
C ARG A 93 -5.02 -1.54 -3.90
N ARG A 94 -5.27 -2.62 -3.17
CA ARG A 94 -5.19 -2.67 -1.70
C ARG A 94 -3.76 -2.72 -1.16
N THR A 95 -2.73 -2.94 -1.98
CA THR A 95 -1.32 -3.08 -1.54
C THR A 95 -0.88 -1.93 -0.61
N ILE A 96 -1.34 -0.70 -0.87
CA ILE A 96 -0.97 0.50 -0.10
C ILE A 96 -2.06 0.99 0.87
N VAL A 97 -3.12 0.21 1.10
CA VAL A 97 -4.27 0.59 1.96
C VAL A 97 -4.84 1.97 1.57
N PRO A 98 -5.44 2.08 0.37
CA PRO A 98 -5.81 3.37 -0.22
C PRO A 98 -6.85 4.15 0.58
N SER A 99 -7.68 3.50 1.39
CA SER A 99 -8.63 4.16 2.31
C SER A 99 -7.96 5.03 3.36
N CYS A 100 -6.67 4.80 3.63
CA CYS A 100 -5.89 5.55 4.60
C CYS A 100 -4.79 6.39 3.93
N SER A 101 -4.02 5.79 3.02
CA SER A 101 -2.81 6.41 2.46
C SER A 101 -3.08 7.39 1.32
N HIS A 102 -4.21 7.23 0.61
CA HIS A 102 -4.48 7.90 -0.65
C HIS A 102 -5.80 8.67 -0.64
N GLN A 103 -6.93 8.01 -0.35
CA GLN A 103 -8.27 8.59 -0.42
C GLN A 103 -8.40 9.74 0.58
N GLU A 104 -8.91 10.87 0.09
CA GLU A 104 -9.18 12.09 0.86
C GLU A 104 -10.66 12.45 0.73
N ARG A 105 -11.19 13.19 1.72
CA ARG A 105 -12.58 13.68 1.69
C ARG A 105 -12.81 14.64 0.53
N THR A 106 -11.82 15.49 0.26
CA THR A 106 -11.79 16.40 -0.88
C THR A 106 -10.71 15.94 -1.86
N LYS A 107 -10.96 16.10 -3.16
CA LYS A 107 -9.96 15.82 -4.20
C LYS A 107 -9.41 17.16 -4.70
N PRO A 108 -8.27 17.64 -4.18
CA PRO A 108 -7.63 18.84 -4.71
C PRO A 108 -7.22 18.63 -6.17
N SER A 109 -7.04 19.71 -6.91
CA SER A 109 -6.53 19.67 -8.27
C SER A 109 -5.09 19.14 -8.31
N CYS A 110 -4.67 18.59 -9.46
CA CYS A 110 -3.30 18.12 -9.64
C CYS A 110 -2.25 19.24 -9.51
N LEU A 111 -2.62 20.50 -9.81
CA LEU A 111 -1.74 21.65 -9.67
C LEU A 111 -1.50 22.02 -8.20
N GLU A 112 -2.55 21.96 -7.37
CA GLU A 112 -2.44 22.15 -5.92
C GLU A 112 -1.60 21.03 -5.28
N LEU A 113 -1.86 19.77 -5.66
CA LEU A 113 -1.04 18.63 -5.20
C LEU A 113 0.44 18.80 -5.57
N ARG A 114 0.72 19.29 -6.78
CA ARG A 114 2.09 19.58 -7.23
C ARG A 114 2.73 20.70 -6.40
N ALA A 115 1.99 21.78 -6.11
CA ALA A 115 2.48 22.88 -5.28
C ALA A 115 2.81 22.39 -3.86
N ASN A 116 1.92 21.59 -3.26
CA ASN A 116 2.13 20.99 -1.95
C ASN A 116 3.38 20.10 -1.94
N CYS A 117 3.53 19.22 -2.93
CA CYS A 117 4.70 18.35 -3.05
C CYS A 117 6.02 19.14 -3.16
N ARG A 118 6.04 20.24 -3.92
CA ARG A 118 7.25 21.08 -4.06
C ARG A 118 7.70 21.72 -2.74
N SER A 119 6.77 21.97 -1.82
CA SER A 119 7.06 22.54 -0.50
C SER A 119 7.67 21.53 0.47
N ASP A 120 7.54 20.22 0.21
CA ASP A 120 8.11 19.13 1.00
C ASP A 120 9.42 18.63 0.35
N ALA A 121 10.52 18.65 1.10
CA ALA A 121 11.84 18.31 0.56
C ALA A 121 12.02 16.83 0.20
N LEU A 122 11.19 15.93 0.74
CA LEU A 122 11.22 14.50 0.42
C LEU A 122 10.34 14.19 -0.80
N CYS A 123 9.27 14.96 -1.01
CA CYS A 123 8.38 14.80 -2.15
C CYS A 123 8.90 15.47 -3.43
N ARG A 124 9.51 16.66 -3.29
CA ARG A 124 10.05 17.46 -4.40
C ARG A 124 11.12 16.72 -5.20
#